data_AF-A0A2D6E2G5-F1
#
_entry.id   AF-A0A2D6E2G5-F1
#
_cell.length_a   1.000
_cell.length_b   1.000
_cell.length_c   1.000
_cell.angle_alpha   90.00
_cell.angle_beta   90.00
_cell.angle_gamma   90.00
#
_symmetry.space_group_name_H-M   'P 1'
#
loop_
_entity.id
_entity.type
_entity.pdbx_description
1 polymer ?
#
loop_
_entity_poly.entity_id
_entity_poly.type
_entity_poly.pdbx_seq_one_letter_code
_entity_poly.pdbx_strand_id
1 'polypeptide(L)'
;MKDLGISWTEIKESSRGELQGLLRGLYNYNVMHAFDGYSEKAVSDLAKNNPSVRGDYVRTQEMKARFGMRKQHTSFKELLG
;
A
#
# COMPACT_ATOMS: atom_id res chain seq x y z
N MET A 1 2.66 -14.47 -8.23
CA MET A 1 3.85 -15.26 -7.81
C MET A 1 5.05 -15.04 -8.73
N LYS A 2 4.84 -14.86 -10.05
CA LYS A 2 5.90 -14.38 -10.95
C LYS A 2 6.53 -13.07 -10.48
N ASP A 3 5.71 -12.14 -9.98
CA ASP A 3 6.18 -10.85 -9.42
C ASP A 3 6.92 -10.99 -8.09
N LEU A 4 6.83 -12.16 -7.43
CA LEU A 4 7.58 -12.47 -6.21
C LEU A 4 8.92 -13.15 -6.51
N GLY A 5 9.22 -13.45 -7.77
CA GLY A 5 10.45 -14.15 -8.15
C GLY A 5 10.50 -15.62 -7.74
N ILE A 6 9.40 -16.20 -7.26
CA ILE A 6 9.34 -17.57 -6.75
C ILE A 6 9.25 -18.56 -7.93
N SER A 7 10.08 -19.59 -7.91
CA SER A 7 10.11 -20.64 -8.92
C SER A 7 8.90 -21.58 -8.82
N TRP A 8 8.61 -22.28 -9.91
CA TRP A 8 7.50 -23.25 -9.93
C TRP A 8 7.71 -24.42 -8.95
N THR A 9 8.97 -24.75 -8.65
CA THR A 9 9.31 -25.80 -7.69
C THR A 9 8.97 -25.36 -6.27
N GLU A 10 9.40 -24.18 -5.85
CA GLU A 10 9.11 -23.61 -4.53
C GLU A 10 7.60 -23.43 -4.30
N ILE A 11 6.84 -23.07 -5.35
CA ILE A 11 5.37 -22.98 -5.28
C ILE A 11 4.74 -24.33 -4.92
N LYS A 12 5.26 -25.42 -5.49
CA LYS A 12 4.73 -26.77 -5.26
C LYS A 12 5.13 -27.31 -3.90
N GLU A 13 6.28 -26.89 -3.38
CA GLU A 13 6.80 -27.29 -2.07
C GLU A 13 6.18 -26.48 -0.92
N SER A 14 5.68 -25.28 -1.21
CA SER A 14 5.01 -24.43 -0.22
C SER A 14 3.62 -24.96 0.18
N SER A 15 3.27 -24.80 1.45
CA SER A 15 1.93 -25.09 1.93
C SER A 15 0.89 -24.07 1.41
N ARG A 16 -0.38 -24.47 1.36
CA ARG A 16 -1.47 -23.56 0.98
C ARG A 16 -1.54 -22.30 1.86
N GLY A 17 -1.21 -22.43 3.15
CA GLY A 17 -1.20 -21.31 4.09
C GLY A 17 -0.13 -20.29 3.74
N GLU A 18 1.09 -20.75 3.44
CA GLU A 18 2.21 -19.89 3.03
C GLU A 18 1.90 -19.16 1.72
N LEU A 19 1.35 -19.86 0.73
CA LEU A 19 0.98 -19.25 -0.55
C LEU A 19 -0.10 -18.18 -0.39
N GLN A 20 -1.09 -18.42 0.48
CA GLN A 20 -2.10 -17.41 0.81
C GLN A 20 -1.51 -16.23 1.56
N GLY A 21 -0.57 -16.47 2.47
CA GLY A 21 0.18 -15.42 3.17
C GLY A 21 0.97 -14.54 2.20
N LEU A 22 1.70 -15.15 1.26
CA LEU A 22 2.46 -14.46 0.22
C LEU A 22 1.57 -13.63 -0.70
N LEU A 23 0.43 -14.18 -1.14
CA LEU A 23 -0.54 -13.45 -1.96
C LEU A 23 -1.13 -12.25 -1.21
N ARG A 24 -1.45 -12.41 0.08
CA ARG A 24 -1.94 -11.31 0.91
C ARG A 24 -0.87 -10.24 1.12
N GLY A 25 0.38 -10.64 1.36
CA GLY A 25 1.51 -9.74 1.49
C GLY A 25 1.72 -8.91 0.23
N LEU A 26 1.76 -9.56 -0.94
CA LEU A 26 1.89 -8.89 -2.24
C LEU A 26 0.73 -7.93 -2.49
N TYR A 27 -0.51 -8.35 -2.20
CA TYR A 27 -1.68 -7.49 -2.33
C TYR A 27 -1.55 -6.22 -1.46
N ASN A 28 -1.20 -6.39 -0.18
CA ASN A 28 -1.03 -5.28 0.73
C ASN A 28 0.08 -4.34 0.28
N TYR A 29 1.22 -4.87 -0.17
CA TYR A 29 2.33 -4.09 -0.71
C TYR A 29 1.88 -3.25 -1.92
N ASN A 30 1.21 -3.88 -2.89
CA ASN A 30 0.74 -3.18 -4.08
C ASN A 30 -0.26 -2.07 -3.75
N VAL A 31 -1.20 -2.31 -2.83
CA VAL A 31 -2.15 -1.28 -2.38
C VAL A 31 -1.45 -0.15 -1.65
N MET A 32 -0.47 -0.48 -0.80
CA MET A 32 0.28 0.49 -0.01
C MET A 32 1.16 1.40 -0.89
N HIS A 33 1.71 0.86 -1.97
CA HIS A 33 2.63 1.59 -2.84
C HIS A 33 2.00 2.06 -4.16
N ALA A 34 0.68 1.89 -4.34
CA ALA A 34 -0.04 2.23 -5.58
C ALA A 34 0.14 3.69 -6.03
N PHE A 35 0.35 4.62 -5.08
CA PHE A 35 0.50 6.06 -5.34
C PHE A 35 1.88 6.59 -4.96
N ASP A 36 2.87 5.72 -4.82
CA ASP A 36 4.24 6.16 -4.57
C ASP A 36 4.78 6.92 -5.79
N GLY A 37 5.40 8.08 -5.53
CA GLY A 37 5.84 9.01 -6.57
C GLY A 37 4.80 10.06 -6.99
N TYR A 38 3.54 9.92 -6.59
CA TYR A 38 2.53 10.96 -6.80
C TYR A 38 2.47 11.93 -5.62
N SER A 39 2.39 13.23 -5.92
CA SER A 39 2.04 14.24 -4.91
C SER A 39 0.53 14.25 -4.68
N GLU A 40 0.09 14.74 -3.52
CA GLU A 40 -1.35 14.87 -3.21
C GLU A 40 -2.10 15.70 -4.26
N LYS A 41 -1.45 16.74 -4.79
CA LYS A 41 -1.99 17.57 -5.86
C LYS A 41 -2.19 16.76 -7.15
N ALA A 42 -1.20 15.94 -7.54
CA ALA A 42 -1.30 15.09 -8.71
C ALA A 42 -2.42 14.04 -8.58
N VAL A 43 -2.58 13.44 -7.39
CA VAL A 43 -3.69 12.52 -7.11
C VAL A 43 -5.04 13.24 -7.19
N SER A 44 -5.13 14.46 -6.65
CA SER A 44 -6.35 15.28 -6.73
C SER A 44 -6.72 15.62 -8.19
N ASP A 45 -5.73 15.94 -9.02
CA ASP A 45 -5.94 16.22 -10.43
C ASP A 45 -6.35 14.95 -11.22
N LEU A 46 -5.73 13.80 -10.94
CA LEU A 46 -6.15 12.51 -11.48
C LEU A 46 -7.60 12.16 -11.09
N ALA A 47 -7.96 12.43 -9.84
CA ALA A 47 -9.29 12.18 -9.30
C ALA A 47 -10.39 13.04 -9.92
N LYS A 48 -10.07 14.21 -10.51
CA LYS A 48 -11.04 15.03 -11.26
C LYS A 48 -11.46 14.32 -12.55
N ASN A 49 -10.53 13.61 -13.20
CA ASN A 49 -10.77 12.90 -14.44
C ASN A 49 -11.27 11.47 -14.20
N ASN A 50 -10.82 10.83 -13.11
CA ASN A 50 -11.27 9.50 -12.71
C ASN A 50 -11.60 9.45 -11.21
N PRO A 51 -12.89 9.55 -10.83
CA PRO A 51 -13.31 9.56 -9.43
C PRO A 51 -12.91 8.32 -8.63
N SER A 52 -12.71 7.14 -9.27
CA SER A 52 -12.33 5.91 -8.57
C SER A 52 -10.97 6.05 -7.85
N VAL A 53 -10.09 6.89 -8.40
CA VAL A 53 -8.75 7.18 -7.84
C VAL A 53 -8.84 7.73 -6.42
N ARG A 54 -9.91 8.46 -6.07
CA ARG A 54 -10.10 8.92 -4.68
C ARG A 54 -10.26 7.74 -3.72
N GLY A 55 -11.11 6.78 -4.08
CA GLY A 55 -11.35 5.60 -3.26
C GLY A 55 -10.10 4.74 -3.11
N ASP A 56 -9.35 4.57 -4.19
CA ASP A 56 -8.09 3.82 -4.15
C ASP A 56 -7.03 4.55 -3.31
N TYR A 57 -6.93 5.87 -3.42
CA TYR A 57 -6.01 6.65 -2.59
C TYR A 57 -6.36 6.56 -1.11
N VAL A 58 -7.64 6.67 -0.75
CA VAL A 58 -8.11 6.48 0.63
C VAL A 58 -7.71 5.09 1.15
N ARG A 59 -7.93 4.04 0.35
CA ARG A 59 -7.53 2.66 0.70
C ARG A 59 -6.03 2.53 0.93
N THR A 60 -5.20 3.19 0.11
CA THR A 60 -3.75 3.25 0.31
C THR A 60 -3.39 3.95 1.62
N GLN A 61 -4.04 5.07 1.95
CA GLN A 61 -3.80 5.81 3.20
C GLN A 61 -4.22 5.01 4.44
N GLU A 62 -5.35 4.31 4.38
CA GLU A 62 -5.80 3.39 5.43
C GLU A 62 -4.80 2.26 5.64
N MET A 63 -4.29 1.69 4.55
CA MET A 63 -3.28 0.63 4.61
C MET A 63 -1.98 1.14 5.25
N LYS A 64 -1.49 2.31 4.83
CA LYS A 64 -0.30 2.95 5.43
C LYS A 64 -0.51 3.24 6.92
N ALA A 65 -1.70 3.69 7.32
CA ALA A 65 -2.03 3.92 8.72
C ALA A 65 -2.01 2.62 9.54
N ARG A 66 -2.59 1.54 8.99
CA ARG A 66 -2.63 0.22 9.64
C ARG A 66 -1.23 -0.36 9.93
N PHE A 67 -0.26 -0.08 9.05
CA PHE A 67 1.13 -0.52 9.21
C PHE A 67 2.05 0.54 9.87
N GLY A 68 1.49 1.61 10.44
CA GLY A 68 2.27 2.62 11.18
C GLY A 68 3.16 3.52 10.31
N MET A 69 2.95 3.55 8.99
CA MET A 69 3.74 4.35 8.05
C MET A 69 3.26 5.80 7.91
N ARG A 70 2.19 6.20 8.62
CA ARG A 70 1.81 7.61 8.69
C ARG A 70 2.83 8.37 9.53
N LYS A 71 3.44 9.40 8.94
CA LYS A 71 4.13 10.42 9.72
C LYS A 71 3.10 11.06 10.65
N GLN A 72 3.24 10.82 11.95
CA GLN A 72 2.58 11.62 12.97
C GLN A 72 3.09 13.04 12.78
N HIS A 73 2.24 13.94 12.29
CA HIS A 73 2.54 15.36 12.40
C HIS A 73 2.41 15.68 13.88
N THR A 74 3.54 15.80 14.59
CA THR A 74 3.54 16.43 15.90
C THR A 74 3.00 17.84 15.69
N SER A 75 1.90 18.15 16.37
CA SER A 75 1.33 19.50 16.26
C SER A 75 2.38 20.50 16.77
N PHE A 76 2.36 21.75 16.28
CA PHE A 76 3.29 22.79 16.73
C PHE A 76 3.32 22.95 18.27
N LYS A 77 2.21 22.60 18.93
CA LYS A 77 2.06 22.62 20.39
C LYS A 77 2.90 21.56 21.13
N GLU A 78 3.27 20.47 20.45
CA GLU A 78 4.11 19.39 20.98
C GLU A 78 5.62 19.65 20.76
N LEU A 79 5.96 20.64 19.94
CA LEU A 79 7.34 21.10 19.69
C LEU A 79 7.80 22.21 20.64
N LEU A 80 6.85 22.87 21.33
CA LEU A 80 7.10 23.96 22.27
C LEU A 80 7.11 23.49 23.73
N GLY A 81 7.71 22.33 24.00
CA GLY A 81 8.04 21.95 25.38
C GLY A 81 8.74 23.08 26.12
#